data_AF-A0A0F8Z3Z4-F1
#
_entry.id   AF-A0A0F8Z3Z4-F1
#
_cell.length_a   1.000
_cell.length_b   1.000
_cell.length_c   1.000
_cell.angle_alpha   90.00
_cell.angle_beta   90.00
_cell.angle_gamma   90.00
#
_symmetry.space_group_name_H-M   'P 1'
#
loop_
_entity.id
_entity.type
_entity.pdbx_description
1 polymer ?
#
loop_
_entity_poly.entity_id
_entity_poly.type
_entity_poly.pdbx_seq_one_letter_code
_entity_poly.pdbx_strand_id
1 'polypeptide(L)'
;MRFYFLATLTIPNGTKPSNAHDLWLGRVEPSEVPERIVLYTEEGTFTGAITVQWSDDDTNFVAHYDSTRGANVTLPTATSIAIDPMQRYLRVNSASNEGAAREILAFGLSER
;
A
#
# COMPACT_ATOMS: atom_id res chain seq x y z
N MET A 1 -8.28 1.28 -18.93
CA MET A 1 -7.16 1.27 -17.95
C MET A 1 -6.50 2.63 -17.94
N ARG A 2 -6.96 3.48 -17.02
CA ARG A 2 -6.48 4.84 -16.77
C ARG A 2 -5.59 4.85 -15.52
N PHE A 3 -4.60 5.73 -15.56
CA PHE A 3 -3.78 6.05 -14.41
C PHE A 3 -4.55 6.98 -13.48
N TYR A 4 -4.54 6.67 -12.18
CA TYR A 4 -5.27 7.40 -11.16
C TYR A 4 -4.32 8.23 -10.26
N PHE A 5 -3.27 7.62 -9.70
CA PHE A 5 -2.21 8.34 -8.97
C PHE A 5 -0.86 7.64 -9.05
N LEU A 6 0.18 8.39 -8.69
CA LEU A 6 1.50 7.90 -8.31
C LEU A 6 1.82 8.45 -6.91
N ALA A 7 2.27 7.58 -6.02
CA ALA A 7 2.69 7.94 -4.67
C ALA A 7 3.95 7.19 -4.27
N THR A 8 4.70 7.76 -3.33
CA THR A 8 5.82 7.09 -2.67
C THR A 8 5.43 6.80 -1.22
N LEU A 9 5.58 5.54 -0.83
CA LEU A 9 5.41 5.07 0.54
C LEU A 9 6.78 4.72 1.11
N THR A 10 7.11 5.27 2.26
CA THR A 10 8.40 5.12 2.92
C THR A 10 8.18 4.60 4.33
N ILE A 11 8.75 3.44 4.66
CA ILE A 11 8.83 2.95 6.03
C ILE A 11 10.01 3.68 6.69
N PRO A 12 9.81 4.48 7.75
CA PRO A 12 10.92 5.19 8.39
C PRO A 12 11.92 4.22 9.04
N ASN A 13 13.14 4.68 9.28
CA ASN A 13 14.17 3.83 9.86
C ASN A 13 13.80 3.42 11.31
N GLY A 14 13.81 2.11 11.58
CA GLY A 14 13.56 1.55 12.91
C GLY A 14 12.12 1.64 13.41
N THR A 15 11.15 2.06 12.57
CA THR A 15 9.74 2.16 12.95
C THR A 15 8.80 1.63 11.87
N LYS A 16 7.55 1.42 12.30
CA LYS A 16 6.40 1.00 11.50
C LYS A 16 5.22 1.87 11.87
N PRO A 17 4.27 2.14 10.96
CA PRO A 17 4.19 1.77 9.54
C PRO A 17 4.83 2.82 8.62
N SER A 18 4.68 2.69 7.29
CA SER A 18 4.98 3.78 6.35
C SER A 18 4.07 4.99 6.56
N ASN A 19 4.38 6.10 5.88
CA ASN A 19 3.37 7.14 5.63
C ASN A 19 2.14 6.53 4.93
N ALA A 20 0.96 7.05 5.24
CA ALA A 20 -0.26 6.73 4.52
C ALA A 20 -0.44 7.67 3.33
N HIS A 21 -0.93 7.14 2.22
CA HIS A 21 -1.36 7.89 1.05
C HIS A 21 -2.88 8.00 1.02
N ASP A 22 -3.40 9.21 0.80
CA ASP A 22 -4.82 9.48 0.65
C ASP A 22 -5.27 9.22 -0.79
N LEU A 23 -6.01 8.12 -0.98
CA LEU A 23 -6.61 7.67 -2.23
C LEU A 23 -7.73 8.60 -2.72
N TRP A 24 -8.31 9.40 -1.82
CA TRP A 24 -9.32 10.40 -2.19
C TRP A 24 -8.68 11.72 -2.59
N LEU A 25 -7.35 11.83 -2.53
CA LEU A 25 -6.57 12.98 -2.97
C LEU A 25 -7.02 14.29 -2.27
N GLY A 26 -7.28 14.23 -0.96
CA GLY A 26 -7.67 15.37 -0.12
C GLY A 26 -9.16 15.74 -0.20
N ARG A 27 -9.99 14.95 -0.89
CA ARG A 27 -11.43 15.22 -1.02
C ARG A 27 -12.20 14.73 0.20
N VAL A 28 -13.38 15.33 0.41
CA VAL A 28 -14.32 14.92 1.46
C VAL A 28 -15.06 13.63 1.09
N GLU A 29 -15.31 13.42 -0.21
CA GLU A 29 -15.93 12.23 -0.77
C GLU A 29 -15.16 11.79 -2.03
N PRO A 30 -15.00 10.48 -2.29
CA PRO A 30 -14.32 10.00 -3.48
C PRO A 30 -15.21 10.17 -4.71
N SER A 31 -14.73 10.90 -5.72
CA SER A 31 -15.37 10.86 -7.05
C SER A 31 -15.06 9.55 -7.79
N GLU A 32 -13.91 8.96 -7.45
CA GLU A 32 -13.39 7.70 -7.97
C GLU A 32 -12.34 7.20 -6.95
N VAL A 33 -12.15 5.89 -6.87
CA VAL A 33 -11.06 5.22 -6.10
C VAL A 33 -10.42 4.28 -7.11
N PRO A 34 -9.09 4.08 -7.12
CA PRO A 34 -8.51 3.09 -8.01
C PRO A 34 -9.16 1.72 -7.75
N GLU A 35 -9.32 0.91 -8.78
CA GLU A 35 -9.80 -0.47 -8.62
C GLU A 35 -8.64 -1.42 -8.30
N ARG A 36 -7.42 -1.02 -8.71
CA ARG A 36 -6.19 -1.77 -8.47
C ARG A 36 -5.06 -0.85 -8.06
N ILE A 37 -4.23 -1.33 -7.15
CA ILE A 37 -2.95 -0.71 -6.80
C ILE A 37 -1.85 -1.63 -7.28
N VAL A 38 -0.84 -1.05 -7.91
CA VAL A 38 0.44 -1.71 -8.17
C VAL A 38 1.46 -1.12 -7.21
N LEU A 39 2.08 -1.97 -6.40
CA LEU A 39 3.23 -1.62 -5.58
C LEU A 39 4.49 -2.08 -6.29
N TYR A 40 5.48 -1.21 -6.38
CA TYR A 40 6.77 -1.49 -6.96
C TYR A 40 7.89 -1.17 -5.97
N THR A 41 8.89 -2.05 -5.94
CA THR A 41 10.13 -1.86 -5.19
C THR A 41 11.33 -2.13 -6.10
N GLU A 42 12.33 -1.25 -6.05
CA GLU A 42 13.59 -1.43 -6.79
C GLU A 42 14.45 -2.56 -6.22
N GLU A 43 14.34 -2.84 -4.92
CA GLU A 43 14.98 -4.02 -4.35
C GLU A 43 14.14 -5.24 -4.77
N GLY A 44 14.71 -6.08 -5.64
CA GLY A 44 14.01 -7.12 -6.38
C GLY A 44 13.04 -7.98 -5.58
N THR A 45 13.20 -8.08 -4.26
CA THR A 45 12.19 -8.65 -3.36
C THR A 45 12.41 -8.16 -1.93
N PHE A 46 11.35 -7.73 -1.24
CA PHE A 46 11.40 -7.63 0.22
C PHE A 46 10.92 -8.93 0.86
N THR A 47 11.81 -9.61 1.58
CA THR A 47 11.49 -10.80 2.37
C THR A 47 11.32 -10.43 3.84
N GLY A 48 10.15 -10.71 4.42
CA GLY A 48 9.80 -10.37 5.81
C GLY A 48 8.28 -10.45 6.01
N ALA A 49 7.74 -9.96 7.13
CA ALA A 49 6.30 -9.84 7.31
C ALA A 49 5.79 -8.46 6.87
N ILE A 50 5.69 -8.25 5.56
CA ILE A 50 5.17 -7.01 4.99
C ILE A 50 3.65 -7.13 4.76
N THR A 51 2.89 -6.14 5.19
CA THR A 51 1.45 -6.10 4.97
C THR A 51 1.08 -4.83 4.23
N VAL A 52 0.23 -4.97 3.23
CA VAL A 52 -0.44 -3.80 2.62
C VAL A 52 -1.72 -3.58 3.39
N GLN A 53 -1.86 -2.36 3.89
CA GLN A 53 -2.97 -2.00 4.75
C GLN A 53 -3.75 -0.85 4.15
N TRP A 54 -5.06 -0.87 4.34
CA TRP A 54 -5.92 0.24 3.99
C TRP A 54 -6.97 0.51 5.07
N SER A 55 -7.57 1.69 4.98
CA SER A 55 -8.51 2.21 5.95
C SER A 55 -9.46 3.20 5.29
N ASP A 56 -10.68 3.30 5.81
CA ASP A 56 -11.65 4.36 5.48
C ASP A 56 -11.35 5.66 6.23
N ASP A 57 -10.67 5.57 7.38
CA ASP A 57 -10.18 6.68 8.20
C ASP A 57 -8.65 6.65 8.38
N ASP A 58 -8.05 7.64 9.04
CA ASP A 58 -6.60 7.69 9.27
C ASP A 58 -6.14 6.93 10.53
N THR A 59 -7.01 6.12 11.15
CA THR A 59 -6.77 5.48 12.44
C THR A 59 -6.82 3.95 12.40
N ASN A 60 -7.74 3.34 11.64
CA ASN A 60 -8.11 1.93 11.72
C ASN A 60 -7.69 1.13 10.48
N PHE A 61 -6.38 0.92 10.34
CA PHE A 61 -5.84 0.19 9.20
C PHE A 61 -5.97 -1.32 9.35
N VAL A 62 -6.58 -1.94 8.33
CA VAL A 62 -6.72 -3.40 8.21
C VAL A 62 -5.71 -3.92 7.19
N ALA A 63 -5.08 -5.06 7.48
CA ALA A 63 -4.20 -5.74 6.52
C ALA A 63 -5.01 -6.55 5.52
N HIS A 64 -4.79 -6.34 4.23
CA HIS A 64 -5.53 -7.01 3.16
C HIS A 64 -4.67 -7.80 2.18
N TYR A 65 -3.38 -7.46 2.04
CA TYR A 65 -2.41 -8.37 1.45
C TYR A 65 -1.57 -8.99 2.58
N ASP A 66 -2.07 -10.12 3.05
CA ASP A 66 -1.38 -11.13 3.85
C ASP A 66 -1.70 -12.43 3.12
N SER A 67 -0.74 -13.00 2.40
CA SER A 67 -1.08 -14.15 1.56
C SER A 67 -1.52 -15.38 2.36
N THR A 68 -1.44 -15.36 3.70
CA THR A 68 -2.15 -16.28 4.59
C THR A 68 -1.89 -15.91 6.06
N ARG A 69 -2.83 -15.23 6.72
CA ARG A 69 -2.99 -15.16 8.20
C ARG A 69 -1.68 -15.36 9.00
N GLY A 70 -0.78 -14.38 8.98
CA GLY A 70 0.35 -14.29 9.92
C GLY A 70 1.67 -14.94 9.50
N ALA A 71 1.95 -15.08 8.20
CA ALA A 71 3.26 -15.51 7.71
C ALA A 71 4.09 -14.33 7.13
N ASN A 72 5.42 -14.51 7.05
CA ASN A 72 6.32 -13.59 6.37
C ASN A 72 5.90 -13.45 4.88
N VAL A 73 5.26 -12.35 4.52
CA VAL A 73 4.88 -12.03 3.15
C VAL A 73 6.07 -11.44 2.38
N THR A 74 6.44 -12.16 1.34
CA THR A 74 7.36 -11.64 0.34
C THR A 74 6.60 -10.63 -0.53
N LEU A 75 7.09 -9.39 -0.64
CA LEU A 75 6.63 -8.43 -1.64
C LEU A 75 7.57 -8.55 -2.86
N PRO A 76 7.14 -9.16 -3.97
CA PRO A 76 7.91 -9.16 -5.22
C PRO A 76 8.16 -7.73 -5.71
N THR A 77 9.12 -7.59 -6.64
CA THR A 77 9.47 -6.33 -7.31
C THR A 77 8.24 -5.54 -7.75
N ALA A 78 7.21 -6.23 -8.25
CA ALA A 78 5.92 -5.66 -8.59
C ALA A 78 4.79 -6.53 -8.02
N THR A 79 3.86 -5.92 -7.31
CA THR A 79 2.69 -6.59 -6.73
C THR A 79 1.43 -5.83 -7.13
N SER A 80 0.43 -6.53 -7.69
CA SER A 80 -0.87 -5.93 -8.01
C SER A 80 -1.94 -6.45 -7.07
N ILE A 81 -2.70 -5.52 -6.49
CA ILE A 81 -3.72 -5.80 -5.47
C ILE A 81 -5.01 -5.11 -5.89
N ALA A 82 -6.13 -5.83 -5.84
CA ALA A 82 -7.46 -5.22 -5.98
C ALA A 82 -7.82 -4.53 -4.67
N ILE A 83 -8.41 -3.34 -4.75
CA ILE A 83 -8.81 -2.58 -3.56
C ILE A 83 -10.32 -2.48 -3.48
N ASP A 84 -10.83 -2.56 -2.25
CA ASP A 84 -12.25 -2.39 -1.99
C ASP A 84 -12.71 -0.97 -2.37
N PRO A 85 -13.94 -0.81 -2.88
CA PRO A 85 -14.51 0.51 -3.08
C PRO A 85 -14.52 1.30 -1.77
N MET A 86 -14.35 2.62 -1.87
CA MET A 86 -14.42 3.57 -0.73
C MET A 86 -13.25 3.52 0.27
N GLN A 87 -12.20 2.74 0.04
CA GLN A 87 -10.98 2.87 0.84
C GLN A 87 -10.36 4.26 0.65
N ARG A 88 -9.89 4.87 1.74
CA ARG A 88 -9.36 6.23 1.74
C ARG A 88 -7.86 6.28 1.89
N TYR A 89 -7.30 5.48 2.79
CA TYR A 89 -5.87 5.51 3.06
C TYR A 89 -5.24 4.18 2.69
N LEU A 90 -4.06 4.26 2.06
CA LEU A 90 -3.20 3.13 1.77
C LEU A 90 -1.88 3.33 2.51
N ARG A 91 -1.35 2.27 3.12
CA ARG A 91 0.03 2.25 3.61
C ARG A 91 0.63 0.86 3.50
N VAL A 92 1.95 0.80 3.61
CA VAL A 92 2.67 -0.45 3.78
C VAL A 92 3.17 -0.52 5.21
N ASN A 93 2.96 -1.66 5.83
CA ASN A 93 3.49 -1.97 7.13
C ASN A 93 4.41 -3.18 7.02
N SER A 94 5.28 -3.35 8.00
CA SER A 94 6.15 -4.51 8.14
C SER A 94 5.97 -5.07 9.56
N ALA A 95 6.55 -6.23 9.94
CA ALA A 95 6.67 -6.66 11.35
C ALA A 95 8.08 -6.51 12.00
N SER A 96 9.18 -6.36 11.23
CA SER A 96 10.53 -5.95 11.72
C SER A 96 11.20 -4.83 10.86
N ASN A 97 12.52 -4.76 10.73
CA ASN A 97 13.15 -3.66 9.97
C ASN A 97 13.12 -3.85 8.44
N GLU A 98 12.25 -4.73 7.92
CA GLU A 98 12.16 -5.01 6.49
C GLU A 98 11.58 -3.81 5.74
N GLY A 99 12.27 -3.38 4.68
CA GLY A 99 11.91 -2.20 3.90
C GLY A 99 12.15 -0.87 4.62
N ALA A 100 12.79 -0.87 5.80
CA ALA A 100 13.11 0.36 6.52
C ALA A 100 14.00 1.28 5.68
N ALA A 101 13.67 2.58 5.66
CA ALA A 101 14.28 3.61 4.84
C ALA A 101 14.27 3.32 3.32
N ARG A 102 13.37 2.46 2.84
CA ARG A 102 13.15 2.18 1.42
C ARG A 102 11.91 2.87 0.91
N GLU A 103 11.94 3.19 -0.37
CA GLU A 103 10.82 3.75 -1.11
C GLU A 103 10.06 2.64 -1.83
N ILE A 104 8.73 2.68 -1.70
CA ILE A 104 7.80 1.81 -2.41
C ILE A 104 6.95 2.72 -3.27
N LEU A 105 7.00 2.52 -4.59
CA LEU A 105 6.15 3.26 -5.52
C LEU A 105 4.77 2.60 -5.56
N ALA A 106 3.72 3.40 -5.41
CA ALA A 106 2.34 2.96 -5.50
C ALA A 106 1.66 3.63 -6.71
N PHE A 107 1.07 2.82 -7.57
CA PHE A 107 0.33 3.26 -8.75
C PHE A 107 -1.14 2.87 -8.60
N GLY A 108 -2.03 3.86 -8.60
CA GLY A 108 -3.47 3.63 -8.68
C GLY A 108 -3.92 3.45 -10.14
N LEU A 109 -4.67 2.40 -10.43
CA LEU A 109 -5.19 2.07 -11.75
C LEU A 109 -6.71 1.90 -11.70
N SER A 110 -7.41 2.43 -12.70
CA SER A 110 -8.86 2.30 -12.90
C SER A 110 -9.14 1.68 -14.27
N GLU A 111 -10.09 0.76 -14.40
CA GLU A 111 -10.40 0.13 -15.69
C GLU A 111 -11.26 1.00 -16.61
N ARG A 112 -11.97 1.99 -16.06
CA ARG A 112 -12.85 2.93 -16.79
C ARG A 112 -12.12 3.85 -17.78
#